data_AF-A0A2K3KKA4-F1
#
_entry.id   AF-A0A2K3KKA4-F1
#
_cell.length_a   1.000
_cell.length_b   1.000
_cell.length_c   1.000
_cell.angle_alpha   90.00
_cell.angle_beta   90.00
_cell.angle_gamma   90.00
#
_symmetry.space_group_name_H-M   'P 1'
#
loop_
_entity.id
_entity.type
_entity.pdbx_description
1 polymer ?
#
loop_
_entity_poly.entity_id
_entity_poly.type
_entity_poly.pdbx_seq_one_letter_code
_entity_poly.pdbx_strand_id
1 'polypeptide(L)' 'MRYSTKVSNDPDTHDDFKPASKLENSGTSLSDIVEQDVKDNPVMLYMKGVPDFPQCGFSSLAVKVLKQY' A
#
# COMPACT_ATOMS: atom_id res chain seq x y z
N MET A 1 -19.81 4.75 14.04
CA MET A 1 -19.56 5.47 12.77
C MET A 1 -19.05 4.46 11.74
N ARG A 2 -19.84 4.16 10.70
CA ARG A 2 -19.41 3.34 9.57
C ARG A 2 -19.09 4.30 8.42
N TYR A 3 -17.83 4.42 8.03
CA TYR A 3 -17.46 5.19 6.85
C TYR A 3 -17.77 4.33 5.62
N SER A 4 -18.76 4.75 4.84
CA SER A 4 -19.14 4.12 3.58
C SER A 4 -18.12 4.51 2.50
N THR A 5 -17.48 3.53 1.87
CA THR A 5 -16.52 3.72 0.77
C THR A 5 -17.18 3.78 -0.61
N LYS A 6 -18.51 3.88 -0.69
CA LYS A 6 -19.20 4.05 -1.97
C LYS A 6 -19.13 5.52 -2.39
N VAL A 7 -18.38 5.78 -3.47
CA VAL A 7 -18.30 7.08 -4.15
C VAL A 7 -19.70 7.52 -4.54
N SER A 8 -20.17 8.64 -3.99
CA SER A 8 -21.29 9.37 -4.54
C SER A 8 -20.83 10.01 -5.85
N ASN A 9 -21.51 9.74 -6.96
CA ASN A 9 -21.30 10.46 -8.22
C ASN A 9 -21.88 11.88 -8.10
N ASP A 10 -21.34 12.67 -7.17
CA ASP A 10 -21.74 14.05 -6.93
C ASP A 10 -20.90 14.96 -7.84
N PRO A 11 -21.53 15.78 -8.70
CA PRO A 11 -20.84 16.68 -9.62
C PRO A 11 -19.98 17.76 -8.92
N ASP A 12 -20.14 17.98 -7.61
CA ASP A 12 -19.34 18.92 -6.80
C ASP A 12 -18.15 18.26 -6.08
N THR A 13 -17.84 16.98 -6.38
CA THR A 13 -16.66 16.31 -5.79
C THR A 13 -15.38 16.76 -6.48
N HIS A 14 -14.58 17.55 -5.76
CA HIS A 14 -13.26 17.99 -6.19
C HIS A 14 -12.34 16.80 -6.52
N ASP A 15 -11.54 16.95 -7.59
CA ASP A 15 -10.67 15.89 -8.13
C ASP A 15 -9.69 15.31 -7.10
N ASP A 16 -9.27 16.11 -6.12
CA ASP A 16 -8.36 15.69 -5.04
C ASP A 16 -8.91 14.58 -4.11
N PHE A 17 -10.23 14.37 -4.09
CA PHE A 17 -10.86 13.30 -3.29
C PHE A 17 -11.14 12.02 -4.10
N LYS A 18 -10.71 11.96 -5.36
CA LYS A 18 -10.85 10.76 -6.17
C LYS A 18 -9.88 9.68 -5.65
N PRO A 19 -10.35 8.44 -5.44
CA PRO A 19 -9.46 7.35 -5.06
C PRO A 19 -8.45 7.13 -6.19
N ALA A 20 -7.16 7.37 -5.91
CA ALA A 20 -6.08 7.05 -6.82
C ALA A 20 -5.88 5.52 -6.82
N SER A 21 -6.62 4.81 -7.68
CA SER A 21 -6.31 3.42 -7.98
C SER A 21 -5.00 3.39 -8.75
N LYS A 22 -3.92 2.90 -8.13
CA LYS A 22 -2.66 2.59 -8.83
C LYS A 22 -2.80 1.47 -9.87
N LEU A 23 -4.00 0.96 -10.10
CA LEU A 23 -4.30 -0.07 -11.10
C LEU A 23 -4.62 0.60 -12.45
N GLU A 24 -3.65 1.29 -13.01
CA GLU A 24 -3.68 1.67 -14.42
C GLU A 24 -2.96 0.54 -15.20
N ASN A 25 -3.73 -0.25 -15.94
CA ASN A 25 -3.30 -1.24 -16.96
C ASN A 25 -2.19 -2.25 -16.60
N SER A 26 -2.57 -3.33 -15.93
CA SER A 26 -1.81 -4.59 -15.99
C SER A 26 -2.77 -5.75 -15.83
N GLY A 27 -2.88 -6.62 -16.84
CA GLY A 27 -3.76 -7.80 -16.88
C GLY A 27 -3.38 -8.91 -15.88
N THR A 28 -2.76 -8.53 -14.78
CA THR A 28 -2.26 -9.39 -13.71
C THR A 28 -3.03 -9.04 -12.44
N SER A 29 -3.55 -10.04 -11.74
CA SER A 29 -4.33 -9.81 -10.53
C SER A 29 -3.40 -9.39 -9.37
N LEU A 30 -3.92 -8.61 -8.41
CA LEU A 30 -3.15 -8.24 -7.22
C LEU A 30 -2.65 -9.45 -6.42
N SER A 31 -3.42 -10.54 -6.43
CA SER A 31 -3.02 -11.82 -5.83
C SER A 31 -1.78 -12.41 -6.50
N ASP A 32 -1.68 -12.35 -7.83
CA ASP A 32 -0.53 -12.90 -8.56
C ASP A 32 0.76 -12.16 -8.20
N ILE A 33 0.68 -10.83 -8.00
CA ILE A 33 1.81 -10.00 -7.59
C ILE A 33 2.28 -10.40 -6.19
N VAL A 34 1.36 -10.49 -5.23
CA VAL A 34 1.70 -10.85 -3.85
C VAL A 34 2.25 -12.28 -3.77
N GLU A 35 1.70 -13.21 -4.56
CA GLU A 35 2.24 -14.57 -4.66
C GLU A 35 3.67 -14.59 -5.19
N GLN A 36 3.97 -13.79 -6.21
CA GLN A 36 5.31 -13.72 -6.78
C GLN A 36 6.31 -13.11 -5.79
N ASP A 37 5.93 -12.01 -5.15
CA ASP A 37 6.76 -11.34 -4.14
C ASP A 37 7.16 -12.30 -3.00
N VAL A 38 6.22 -13.11 -2.50
CA VAL A 38 6.45 -14.09 -1.42
C VAL A 38 7.30 -15.28 -1.90
N LYS A 39 7.16 -15.70 -3.17
CA LYS A 39 7.98 -16.79 -3.74
C LYS A 39 9.43 -16.37 -3.94
N ASP A 40 9.66 -15.14 -4.40
CA ASP A 40 11.00 -14.66 -4.76
C ASP A 40 11.83 -14.18 -3.57
N ASN A 41 11.17 -13.74 -2.49
CA ASN A 41 11.84 -13.13 -1.34
C ASN A 41 11.65 -13.99 -0.08
N PRO A 42 12.67 -14.74 0.37
CA PRO A 42 12.54 -15.59 1.56
C PRO A 42 12.26 -14.79 2.84
N VAL A 43 12.67 -13.52 2.87
CA VAL A 43 12.35 -12.55 3.93
C VAL A 43 11.99 -11.24 3.27
N MET A 44 10.78 -10.73 3.50
CA MET A 44 10.29 -9.47 2.95
C MET A 44 9.41 -8.71 3.95
N LEU A 45 9.33 -7.38 3.78
CA LEU A 45 8.48 -6.50 4.58
C LEU A 45 7.72 -5.52 3.69
N TYR A 46 6.39 -5.63 3.67
CA TYR A 46 5.56 -4.53 3.19
C TYR A 46 5.48 -3.44 4.26
N MET A 47 5.77 -2.19 3.88
CA MET A 47 5.81 -1.05 4.81
C MET A 47 5.22 0.23 4.22
N LYS A 48 4.91 1.19 5.10
CA LYS A 48 4.51 2.55 4.70
C LYS A 48 5.76 3.42 4.58
N GLY A 49 6.02 3.91 3.37
CA GLY A 49 7.25 4.63 3.02
C GLY A 49 8.37 3.68 2.57
N VAL A 50 9.62 4.11 2.69
CA VAL A 50 10.82 3.32 2.35
C VAL A 50 11.74 3.18 3.56
N PRO A 51 12.69 2.23 3.58
CA PRO A 51 13.54 1.98 4.76
C PRO A 51 14.33 3.20 5.26
N ASP A 52 14.69 4.14 4.36
CA ASP A 52 15.39 5.38 4.73
C ASP A 52 14.44 6.50 5.20
N PHE A 53 13.18 6.43 4.77
CA PHE A 53 12.14 7.41 5.10
C PHE A 53 10.80 6.72 5.41
N PRO A 54 10.67 6.09 6.61
CA PRO A 54 9.44 5.43 7.01
C PRO A 54 8.34 6.46 7.32
N GLN A 55 7.12 6.19 6.86
CA GLN A 55 5.98 7.11 7.00
C GLN A 55 4.99 6.69 8.09
N CYS A 56 5.34 5.67 8.89
CA CYS A 56 4.52 5.16 9.99
C CYS A 56 5.41 4.65 11.13
N GLY A 57 5.03 4.92 12.38
CA GLY A 57 5.81 4.50 13.56
C GLY A 57 6.04 2.98 13.65
N PHE A 58 5.04 2.17 13.31
CA PHE A 58 5.18 0.71 13.25
C PHE A 58 6.20 0.27 12.19
N SER A 59 6.13 0.85 10.99
CA SER A 59 7.09 0.59 9.91
C SER A 59 8.51 1.02 10.29
N SER A 60 8.66 2.15 11.00
CA SER A 60 9.97 2.61 11.50
C SER A 60 10.57 1.63 12.51
N LEU A 61 9.76 1.13 13.45
CA LEU A 61 10.22 0.16 14.44
C LEU A 61 10.64 -1.18 13.78
N ALA A 62 9.85 -1.67 12.83
CA ALA A 62 10.16 -2.90 12.10
C ALA A 62 11.52 -2.80 11.37
N VAL A 63 11.77 -1.70 10.64
CA VAL A 63 13.05 -1.45 9.96
C VAL A 63 14.20 -1.38 10.96
N LYS A 64 14.01 -0.74 12.12
CA LYS A 64 15.03 -0.65 13.16
C LYS A 64 15.44 -2.03 13.68
N VAL A 65 14.48 -2.92 13.92
CA VAL A 65 14.75 -4.28 14.38
C VAL A 65 15.47 -5.09 13.30
N LEU A 66 15.01 -5.04 12.05
CA LEU A 66 15.62 -5.77 10.94
C LEU A 66 17.03 -5.27 10.57
N LYS A 67 17.40 -4.02 10.90
CA LYS A 67 18.76 -3.51 10.72
C LYS A 67 19.71 -3.87 11.87
N GLN A 68 19.17 -4.23 13.03
CA GLN A 68 19.93 -4.48 14.25
C GLN A 68 20.46 -5.91 14.35
N TYR A 69 19.79 -6.86 13.68
CA TYR A 69 20.10 -8.29 13.63
C TYR A 69 20.44 -8.69 12.20
#